data_AF-A0A5B9WN10-F1
#
_entry.id   AF-A0A5B9WN10-F1
#
_cell.length_a   1.000
_cell.length_b   1.000
_cell.length_c   1.000
_cell.angle_alpha   90.00
_cell.angle_beta   90.00
_cell.angle_gamma   90.00
#
_symmetry.space_group_name_H-M   'P 1'
#
loop_
_entity.id
_entity.type
_entity.pdbx_description
1 polymer ?
#
loop_
_entity_poly.entity_id
_entity_poly.type
_entity_poly.pdbx_seq_one_letter_code
_entity_poly.pdbx_strand_id
1 'polypeptide(L)'
;MINVIFDFLYYLLYKVYAHFNERSAKSTAAAIVGGMQAMNVLTVVMLIQSIVNPKGKIGKLIAVVLFIFFQVVTYIRYMYRKSYSVKVIEKEWLEVTESARERRKVFFFLYGAISIVGFFGLAIYLGFKKIGIDWGNTIFMRIVNIDMIL
;
A
#
# COMPACT_ATOMS: atom_id res chain seq x y z
N MET A 1 -10.97 -8.83 10.74
CA MET A 1 -9.86 -9.50 10.01
C MET A 1 -8.92 -8.51 9.32
N ILE A 2 -9.40 -7.59 8.45
CA ILE A 2 -8.56 -6.56 7.78
C ILE A 2 -7.76 -5.70 8.77
N ASN A 3 -8.35 -5.42 9.93
CA ASN A 3 -7.75 -4.60 10.98
C ASN A 3 -6.47 -5.18 11.59
N VAL A 4 -6.38 -6.51 11.72
CA VAL A 4 -5.26 -7.19 12.40
C VAL A 4 -3.97 -7.16 11.55
N ILE A 5 -4.10 -7.21 10.23
CA ILE A 5 -2.98 -7.11 9.28
C ILE A 5 -2.27 -5.76 9.47
N PHE A 6 -3.03 -4.68 9.55
CA PHE A 6 -2.47 -3.34 9.74
C PHE A 6 -1.91 -3.11 11.14
N ASP A 7 -2.46 -3.75 12.18
CA ASP A 7 -1.95 -3.66 13.55
C ASP A 7 -0.54 -4.25 13.65
N PHE A 8 -0.32 -5.43 13.07
CA PHE A 8 1.01 -6.04 13.05
C PHE A 8 2.00 -5.32 12.14
N LEU A 9 1.55 -4.80 10.99
CA LEU A 9 2.37 -3.95 10.14
C LEU A 9 2.81 -2.68 10.89
N TYR A 10 1.89 -2.02 11.60
CA TYR A 10 2.18 -0.89 12.48
C TYR A 10 3.24 -1.26 13.53
N TYR A 11 3.07 -2.40 14.20
CA TYR A 11 4.01 -2.85 15.24
C TYR A 11 5.41 -3.14 14.68
N LEU A 12 5.50 -3.79 13.51
CA LEU A 12 6.79 -4.06 12.86
C LEU A 12 7.50 -2.76 12.45
N LEU A 13 6.77 -1.82 11.83
CA LEU A 13 7.30 -0.51 11.48
C LEU A 13 7.75 0.24 12.73
N TYR A 14 6.94 0.26 13.79
CA TYR A 14 7.31 0.85 15.06
C TYR A 14 8.61 0.26 15.60
N LYS A 15 8.77 -1.08 15.59
CA LYS A 15 10.01 -1.73 16.05
C LYS A 15 11.23 -1.32 15.23
N VAL A 16 11.09 -1.22 13.91
CA VAL A 16 12.16 -0.76 13.03
C VAL A 16 12.56 0.67 13.39
N TYR A 17 11.61 1.61 13.46
CA TYR A 17 11.93 3.02 13.75
C TYR A 17 12.39 3.26 15.19
N ALA A 18 11.84 2.51 16.16
CA ALA A 18 12.29 2.56 17.54
C ALA A 18 13.72 2.03 17.68
N HIS A 19 14.11 1.02 16.90
CA HIS A 19 15.48 0.52 16.86
C HIS A 19 16.48 1.59 16.38
N PHE A 20 16.05 2.47 15.47
CA PHE A 20 16.83 3.64 15.03
C PHE A 20 16.71 4.86 15.96
N ASN A 21 16.19 4.70 17.19
CA ASN A 21 16.00 5.77 18.17
C ASN A 21 15.17 6.97 17.68
N GLU A 22 14.23 6.74 16.75
CA GLU A 22 13.36 7.80 16.27
C GLU A 22 12.35 8.21 17.33
N ARG A 23 12.42 9.47 17.81
CA ARG A 23 11.50 10.02 18.83
C ARG A 23 10.02 9.94 18.41
N SER A 24 9.77 9.97 17.10
CA SER A 24 8.47 9.88 16.45
C SER A 24 8.09 8.49 15.94
N ALA A 25 8.78 7.42 16.36
CA ALA A 25 8.57 6.06 15.81
C ALA A 25 7.10 5.63 15.74
N LYS A 26 6.28 5.96 16.75
CA LYS A 26 4.83 5.67 16.75
C LYS A 26 4.07 6.44 15.68
N SER A 27 4.28 7.75 15.57
CA SER A 27 3.59 8.57 14.58
C SER A 27 4.05 8.25 13.17
N THR A 28 5.34 7.96 12.98
CA THR A 28 5.93 7.56 11.70
C THR A 28 5.36 6.23 11.23
N ALA A 29 5.33 5.21 12.11
CA ALA A 29 4.69 3.94 11.81
C ALA A 29 3.20 4.10 11.45
N ALA A 30 2.46 4.92 12.21
CA ALA A 30 1.05 5.19 11.92
C ALA A 30 0.86 5.89 10.56
N ALA A 31 1.72 6.87 10.23
CA ALA A 31 1.67 7.60 8.97
C ALA A 31 1.95 6.69 7.77
N ILE A 32 2.92 5.77 7.89
CA ILE A 32 3.23 4.79 6.85
C ILE A 32 2.06 3.84 6.64
N VAL A 33 1.48 3.29 7.71
CA VAL A 33 0.31 2.41 7.61
C VAL A 33 -0.88 3.13 6.98
N GLY A 34 -1.15 4.37 7.38
CA GLY A 34 -2.22 5.18 6.80
C GLY A 34 -1.97 5.47 5.33
N GLY A 35 -0.72 5.75 4.95
CA GLY A 35 -0.30 5.94 3.57
C GLY A 35 -0.50 4.68 2.73
N MET A 36 -0.12 3.51 3.25
CA MET A 36 -0.33 2.23 2.57
C MET A 36 -1.81 1.88 2.40
N GLN A 37 -2.65 2.16 3.39
CA GLN A 37 -4.10 2.00 3.26
C GLN A 37 -4.67 2.90 2.16
N ALA A 38 -4.28 4.19 2.15
CA ALA A 38 -4.69 5.11 1.12
C ALA A 38 -4.23 4.66 -0.28
N MET A 39 -2.98 4.25 -0.43
CA MET A 39 -2.44 3.73 -1.69
C MET A 39 -3.25 2.54 -2.20
N ASN A 40 -3.55 1.57 -1.34
CA ASN A 40 -4.28 0.37 -1.75
C ASN A 40 -5.72 0.67 -2.17
N VAL A 41 -6.40 1.58 -1.47
CA VAL A 41 -7.73 2.03 -1.89
C VAL A 41 -7.66 2.81 -3.20
N LEU A 42 -6.68 3.71 -3.36
CA LEU A 42 -6.50 4.44 -4.62
C LEU A 42 -6.16 3.51 -5.78
N THR A 43 -5.39 2.45 -5.56
CA THR A 43 -5.13 1.42 -6.58
C THR A 43 -6.43 0.76 -7.02
N VAL A 44 -7.30 0.37 -6.09
CA VAL A 44 -8.62 -0.20 -6.43
C VAL A 44 -9.48 0.81 -7.18
N VAL A 45 -9.52 2.07 -6.75
CA VAL A 45 -10.26 3.14 -7.46
C VAL A 45 -9.72 3.34 -8.87
N MET A 46 -8.39 3.34 -9.06
CA MET A 46 -7.75 3.41 -10.38
C MET A 46 -8.10 2.22 -11.28
N LEU A 47 -8.16 1.01 -10.73
CA LEU A 47 -8.57 -0.19 -11.47
C LEU A 47 -10.05 -0.12 -11.89
N ILE A 48 -10.95 0.25 -10.98
CA ILE A 48 -12.37 0.39 -11.29
C ILE A 48 -12.56 1.47 -12.37
N GLN A 49 -11.90 2.61 -12.21
CA GLN A 49 -11.95 3.71 -13.17
C GLN A 49 -11.45 3.28 -14.54
N SER A 50 -10.35 2.51 -14.62
CA SER A 50 -9.77 2.08 -15.89
C SER A 50 -10.68 1.11 -16.67
N ILE A 51 -11.54 0.37 -15.96
CA ILE A 51 -12.53 -0.54 -16.54
C ILE A 51 -13.80 0.23 -16.95
N VAL A 52 -14.36 1.04 -16.04
CA VAL A 52 -15.67 1.68 -16.23
C VAL A 52 -15.59 2.90 -17.15
N ASN A 53 -14.54 3.72 -17.00
CA ASN A 53 -14.35 4.92 -17.80
C ASN A 53 -12.85 5.14 -18.08
N PRO A 54 -12.29 4.45 -19.07
CA PRO A 54 -10.84 4.44 -19.36
C PRO A 54 -10.28 5.82 -19.75
N LYS A 55 -11.14 6.77 -20.17
CA LYS A 55 -10.76 8.15 -20.48
C LYS A 55 -10.98 9.11 -19.30
N GLY A 56 -11.70 8.66 -18.27
CA GLY A 56 -12.01 9.44 -17.08
C GLY A 56 -10.78 9.65 -16.20
N LYS A 57 -10.72 10.80 -15.54
CA LYS A 57 -9.65 11.14 -14.59
C LYS A 57 -10.19 10.98 -13.19
N ILE A 58 -9.38 10.40 -12.29
CA ILE A 58 -9.65 10.53 -10.86
C ILE A 58 -9.49 12.01 -10.51
N GLY A 59 -10.52 12.58 -9.89
CA GLY A 59 -10.45 13.94 -9.37
C GLY A 59 -9.33 14.02 -8.32
N LYS A 60 -8.38 14.96 -8.50
CA LYS A 60 -7.29 15.18 -7.53
C LYS A 60 -7.84 15.36 -6.11
N LEU A 61 -8.98 16.03 -5.98
CA LEU A 61 -9.67 16.24 -4.71
C LEU A 61 -10.07 14.91 -4.04
N ILE A 62 -10.60 13.94 -4.79
CA ILE A 62 -10.97 12.62 -4.26
C ILE A 62 -9.73 11.91 -3.72
N ALA A 63 -8.61 11.97 -4.45
CA ALA A 63 -7.37 11.34 -4.01
C ALA A 63 -6.84 11.96 -2.69
N VAL A 64 -6.88 13.28 -2.59
CA VAL A 64 -6.48 14.03 -1.38
C VAL A 64 -7.40 13.69 -0.21
N VAL A 65 -8.71 13.68 -0.41
CA VAL A 65 -9.69 13.37 0.65
C VAL A 65 -9.50 11.94 1.15
N LEU A 66 -9.32 10.96 0.26
CA LEU A 66 -9.05 9.57 0.66
C LEU A 66 -7.75 9.47 1.46
N PHE A 67 -6.69 10.15 1.01
CA PHE A 67 -5.41 10.15 1.71
C PHE A 67 -5.54 10.72 3.12
N ILE A 68 -6.17 11.89 3.27
CA ILE A 68 -6.38 12.52 4.58
C ILE A 68 -7.25 11.64 5.48
N PHE A 69 -8.34 11.08 4.93
CA PHE A 69 -9.23 10.19 5.68
C PHE A 69 -8.48 9.01 6.29
N PHE A 70 -7.68 8.29 5.49
CA PHE A 70 -6.91 7.14 5.99
C PHE A 70 -5.81 7.55 6.97
N GLN A 71 -5.15 8.69 6.74
CA GLN A 71 -4.17 9.21 7.69
C GLN A 71 -4.80 9.53 9.05
N VAL A 72 -5.91 10.27 9.06
CA VAL A 72 -6.60 10.66 10.29
C VAL A 72 -7.15 9.45 11.04
N VAL A 73 -7.86 8.54 10.35
CA VAL A 73 -8.44 7.34 10.98
C VAL A 73 -7.34 6.45 11.56
N THR A 74 -6.24 6.26 10.84
CA THR A 74 -5.10 5.44 11.29
C THR A 74 -4.39 6.08 12.47
N TYR A 75 -4.17 7.39 12.41
CA TYR A 75 -3.56 8.15 13.49
C TYR A 75 -4.40 8.07 14.77
N ILE A 76 -5.71 8.30 14.67
CA ILE A 76 -6.64 8.18 15.81
C ILE A 76 -6.57 6.78 16.43
N ARG A 77 -6.58 5.75 15.58
CA ARG A 77 -6.51 4.36 16.03
C ARG A 77 -5.26 4.06 16.84
N TYR A 78 -4.07 4.35 16.32
CA TYR A 78 -2.82 3.95 16.98
C TYR A 78 -2.34 4.90 18.07
N MET A 79 -2.69 6.19 17.97
CA MET A 79 -2.21 7.19 18.93
C MET A 79 -3.16 7.36 20.13
N TYR A 80 -4.48 7.24 19.92
CA TYR A 80 -5.45 7.58 20.96
C TYR A 80 -6.24 6.38 21.51
N ARG A 81 -6.43 5.29 20.74
CA ARG A 81 -7.17 4.13 21.25
C ARG A 81 -6.25 3.18 22.02
N LYS A 82 -6.49 3.05 23.32
CA LYS A 82 -5.72 2.15 24.21
C LYS A 82 -5.71 0.69 23.74
N SER A 83 -6.79 0.22 23.14
CA SER A 83 -6.92 -1.14 22.58
C SER A 83 -5.96 -1.43 21.43
N TYR A 84 -5.38 -0.41 20.80
CA TYR A 84 -4.42 -0.54 19.70
C TYR A 84 -3.05 0.02 20.07
N SER A 85 -2.76 0.11 21.37
CA SER A 85 -1.44 0.53 21.82
C SER A 85 -0.38 -0.50 21.45
N VAL A 86 0.86 -0.04 21.24
CA VAL A 86 2.02 -0.89 20.94
C VAL A 86 2.13 -2.09 21.90
N LYS A 87 1.86 -1.89 23.20
CA LYS A 87 1.93 -2.96 24.21
C LYS A 87 0.86 -4.04 24.01
N VAL A 88 -0.34 -3.65 23.60
CA VAL A 88 -1.43 -4.60 23.33
C VAL A 88 -1.09 -5.43 22.10
N ILE A 89 -0.66 -4.77 21.02
CA ILE A 89 -0.29 -5.45 19.77
C ILE A 89 0.96 -6.33 19.98
N GLU A 90 1.91 -5.90 20.80
CA GLU A 90 3.08 -6.70 21.18
C GLU A 90 2.69 -7.98 21.90
N LYS A 91 1.73 -7.90 22.84
CA LYS A 91 1.23 -9.09 23.53
C LYS A 91 0.63 -10.08 22.53
N GLU A 92 -0.26 -9.62 21.64
CA GLU A 92 -0.85 -10.44 20.59
C GLU A 92 0.22 -11.01 19.62
N TRP A 93 1.29 -10.25 19.36
CA TRP A 93 2.40 -10.71 18.53
C TRP A 93 3.20 -11.82 19.22
N LEU A 94 3.43 -11.71 20.53
CA LEU A 94 4.19 -12.69 21.32
C LEU A 94 3.41 -14.00 21.57
N GLU A 95 2.08 -13.96 21.53
CA GLU A 95 1.21 -15.16 21.62
C GLU A 95 1.32 -16.05 20.37
N VAL A 96 1.87 -15.54 19.27
CA VAL A 96 2.07 -16.27 18.02
C VAL A 96 3.41 -17.00 18.02
N THR A 97 3.42 -18.23 17.51
CA THR A 97 4.65 -19.04 17.40
C THR A 97 5.73 -18.33 16.56
N GLU A 98 7.00 -18.59 16.87
CA GLU A 98 8.13 -17.96 16.16
C GLU A 98 8.11 -18.22 14.64
N SER A 99 7.84 -19.46 14.23
CA SER A 99 7.71 -19.81 12.82
C SER A 99 6.59 -19.03 12.11
N ALA A 100 5.47 -18.79 12.77
CA ALA A 100 4.38 -17.98 12.22
C ALA A 100 4.73 -16.49 12.18
N ARG A 101 5.51 -15.98 13.15
CA ARG A 101 6.02 -14.60 13.13
C ARG A 101 6.95 -14.35 11.95
N GLU A 102 7.88 -15.26 11.67
CA GLU A 102 8.77 -15.15 10.51
C GLU A 102 8.01 -15.15 9.18
N ARG A 103 7.05 -16.07 9.02
CA ARG A 103 6.17 -16.09 7.84
C ARG A 103 5.38 -14.78 7.69
N ARG A 104 4.87 -14.22 8.79
CA ARG A 104 4.17 -12.92 8.77
C ARG A 104 5.08 -11.77 8.37
N LYS A 105 6.33 -11.71 8.85
CA LYS A 105 7.30 -10.68 8.43
C LYS A 105 7.51 -10.72 6.92
N VAL A 106 7.76 -11.90 6.36
CA VAL A 106 7.92 -12.09 4.91
C VAL A 106 6.65 -11.67 4.16
N PHE A 107 5.47 -12.07 4.65
CA PHE A 107 4.19 -11.66 4.07
C PHE A 107 4.02 -10.14 4.05
N PHE A 108 4.30 -9.45 5.16
CA PHE A 108 4.17 -7.99 5.24
C PHE A 108 5.16 -7.26 4.34
N PHE A 109 6.38 -7.77 4.22
CA PHE A 109 7.37 -7.24 3.29
C PHE A 109 6.89 -7.35 1.84
N LEU A 110 6.43 -8.54 1.42
CA LEU A 110 5.89 -8.77 0.08
C LEU A 110 4.65 -7.92 -0.17
N TYR A 111 3.74 -7.83 0.80
CA TYR A 111 2.57 -6.97 0.73
C TYR A 111 2.94 -5.51 0.51
N GLY A 112 3.94 -5.00 1.25
CA GLY A 112 4.44 -3.64 1.08
C GLY A 112 5.04 -3.41 -0.31
N ALA A 113 5.90 -4.31 -0.76
CA ALA A 113 6.50 -4.24 -2.10
C ALA A 113 5.43 -4.24 -3.20
N ILE A 114 4.47 -5.17 -3.15
CA ILE A 114 3.37 -5.26 -4.12
C ILE A 114 2.48 -4.02 -4.07
N SER A 115 2.18 -3.49 -2.88
CA SER A 115 1.36 -2.27 -2.73
C SER A 115 2.02 -1.06 -3.40
N ILE A 116 3.34 -0.88 -3.18
CA ILE A 116 4.12 0.21 -3.78
C ILE A 116 4.21 0.03 -5.30
N VAL A 117 4.66 -1.14 -5.76
CA VAL A 117 4.80 -1.44 -7.19
C VAL A 117 3.45 -1.35 -7.92
N GLY A 118 2.39 -1.89 -7.33
CA GLY A 118 1.04 -1.85 -7.88
C GLY A 118 0.49 -0.43 -8.00
N PHE A 119 0.64 0.39 -6.95
CA PHE A 119 0.17 1.76 -6.97
C PHE A 119 0.91 2.61 -8.01
N PHE A 120 2.25 2.65 -7.94
CA PHE A 120 3.06 3.45 -8.86
C PHE A 120 3.04 2.89 -10.28
N GLY A 121 3.12 1.57 -10.44
CA GLY A 121 3.04 0.90 -11.73
C GLY A 121 1.72 1.19 -12.44
N LEU A 122 0.59 1.12 -11.73
CA LEU A 122 -0.71 1.45 -12.30
C LEU A 122 -0.84 2.95 -12.62
N ALA A 123 -0.39 3.83 -11.73
CA ALA A 123 -0.43 5.27 -11.96
C ALA A 123 0.41 5.67 -13.20
N ILE A 124 1.60 5.10 -13.34
CA ILE A 124 2.48 5.30 -14.50
C ILE A 124 1.83 4.75 -15.78
N TYR A 125 1.32 3.52 -15.73
CA TYR A 125 0.65 2.88 -16.87
C TYR A 125 -0.53 3.71 -17.38
N LEU A 126 -1.42 4.16 -16.47
CA LEU A 126 -2.55 5.02 -16.82
C LEU A 126 -2.09 6.40 -17.32
N GLY A 127 -0.99 6.92 -16.80
CA GLY A 127 -0.34 8.14 -17.29
C GLY A 127 0.12 8.02 -18.74
N PHE A 128 0.81 6.94 -19.10
CA PHE A 128 1.27 6.69 -20.48
C PHE A 128 0.11 6.43 -21.45
N LYS A 129 -0.87 5.61 -21.04
CA LYS A 129 -2.07 5.33 -21.86
C LYS A 129 -2.79 6.62 -22.25
N LYS A 130 -2.81 7.62 -21.37
CA LYS A 130 -3.42 8.93 -21.64
C LYS A 130 -2.64 9.77 -22.67
N ILE A 131 -1.33 9.60 -22.79
CA ILE A 131 -0.48 10.31 -23.76
C ILE A 131 -0.52 9.64 -25.15
N GLY A 132 -1.30 8.56 -25.30
CA GLY A 132 -1.40 7.81 -26.56
C GLY A 132 -0.31 6.75 -26.74
N ILE A 133 0.55 6.55 -25.73
CA ILE A 133 1.54 5.47 -25.71
C ILE A 133 0.88 4.25 -25.08
N ASP A 134 0.25 3.42 -25.91
CA ASP A 134 -0.24 2.11 -25.49
C ASP A 134 0.90 1.08 -25.57
N TRP A 135 1.58 0.89 -24.44
CA TRP A 135 2.65 -0.11 -24.30
C TRP A 135 2.15 -1.54 -24.56
N GLY A 136 0.87 -1.84 -24.31
CA GLY A 136 0.30 -3.15 -24.61
C GLY A 136 0.33 -3.42 -26.11
N ASN A 137 -0.14 -2.48 -26.92
CA ASN A 137 -0.06 -2.57 -28.37
C ASN A 137 1.37 -2.44 -28.91
N THR A 138 2.21 -1.61 -28.28
CA THR A 138 3.58 -1.35 -28.77
C THR A 138 4.51 -2.55 -28.54
N ILE A 139 4.40 -3.21 -27.38
CA ILE A 139 5.16 -4.43 -27.08
C ILE A 139 4.62 -5.60 -27.89
N PHE A 140 3.29 -5.76 -27.98
CA PHE A 140 2.67 -6.80 -28.80
C PHE A 140 3.06 -6.68 -30.28
N MET A 141 3.00 -5.47 -30.86
CA MET A 141 3.45 -5.24 -32.24
C MET A 141 4.95 -5.50 -32.43
N ARG A 142 5.80 -5.23 -31.43
CA ARG A 142 7.23 -5.55 -31.50
C ARG A 142 7.50 -7.05 -31.45
N ILE A 143 6.78 -7.80 -30.63
CA ILE A 143 6.91 -9.27 -30.57
C ILE A 143 6.42 -9.88 -31.88
N VAL A 144 5.24 -9.49 -32.36
CA VAL A 144 4.68 -9.99 -33.64
C VAL A 144 5.56 -9.63 -34.85
N ASN A 145 6.23 -8.47 -34.85
CA ASN A 145 7.17 -8.13 -35.92
C ASN A 145 8.48 -8.94 -35.86
N ILE A 146 8.94 -9.35 -34.67
CA ILE A 146 10.11 -10.21 -34.54
C ILE A 146 9.80 -11.62 -35.07
N ASP A 147 8.59 -12.12 -34.84
CA ASP A 147 8.13 -13.42 -35.34
C ASP A 147 7.87 -13.45 -36.86
N MET A 148 7.74 -12.29 -37.54
CA MET A 148 7.62 -12.21 -39.00
C MET A 148 8.97 -12.08 -39.74
N ILE A 149 10.07 -11.90 -39.02
CA ILE A 149 11.43 -11.72 -39.59
C ILE A 149 12.26 -13.02 -39.45
N LEU A 150 11.75 -14.04 -38.75
CA LEU A 150 12.31 -15.40 -38.66
C LEU A 150 11.53 -16.37 -39.54
#